data_AF-A0A7W1CP64-F1
#
_entry.id   AF-A0A7W1CP64-F1
#
_cell.length_a   1.000
_cell.length_b   1.000
_cell.length_c   1.000
_cell.angle_alpha   90.00
_cell.angle_beta   90.00
_cell.angle_gamma   90.00
#
_symmetry.space_group_name_H-M   'P 1'
#
loop_
_entity.id
_entity.type
_entity.pdbx_description
1 polymer ?
#
loop_
_entity_poly.entity_id
_entity_poly.type
_entity_poly.pdbx_seq_one_letter_code
_entity_poly.pdbx_strand_id
1 'polypeptide(L)' 'MSIFPKEIFRGSRRWAQRRFSDIRHWNELERGGHFAAFERPAEFVDEVRTFFRTVR' A
#
# COMPACT_ATOMS: atom_id res chain seq x y z
N MET A 1 3.22 1.10 2.36
CA MET A 1 2.05 0.23 2.56
C MET A 1 0.90 0.83 1.77
N SER A 2 0.42 0.08 0.80
CA SER A 2 -0.67 0.49 -0.10
C SER A 2 -1.90 -0.33 0.28
N ILE A 3 -2.96 0.35 0.74
CA ILE A 3 -4.14 -0.30 1.31
C ILE A 3 -5.27 -0.26 0.30
N PHE A 4 -5.63 -1.44 -0.20
CA PHE A 4 -6.75 -1.63 -1.09
C PHE A 4 -8.03 -1.88 -0.29
N PRO A 5 -9.19 -1.35 -0.71
CA PRO A 5 -10.40 -1.35 0.09
C PRO A 5 -11.00 -2.75 0.30
N LYS A 6 -10.76 -3.68 -0.63
CA LYS A 6 -11.22 -5.08 -0.58
C LYS A 6 -10.12 -6.07 -0.16
N GLU A 7 -9.05 -5.59 0.46
CA GLU A 7 -8.03 -6.45 1.07
C GLU A 7 -8.60 -7.15 2.30
N ILE A 8 -8.19 -8.41 2.53
CA ILE A 8 -8.62 -9.26 3.64
C ILE A 8 -8.13 -8.66 4.96
N PHE A 9 -6.90 -8.15 4.99
CA PHE A 9 -6.32 -7.50 6.15
C PHE A 9 -5.97 -6.03 5.91
N ARG A 10 -6.80 -5.14 6.44
CA ARG A 10 -6.59 -3.68 6.39
C ARG A 10 -5.98 -3.19 7.71
N GLY A 11 -4.65 -3.27 7.80
CA GLY A 11 -3.92 -2.76 8.97
C GLY A 11 -4.11 -1.25 9.14
N SER A 12 -4.49 -0.79 10.34
CA SER A 12 -4.58 0.65 10.62
C SER A 12 -3.19 1.28 10.67
N ARG A 13 -3.09 2.56 10.27
CA ARG A 13 -1.81 3.31 10.32
C ARG A 13 -1.20 3.31 11.71
N ARG A 14 -2.03 3.50 12.74
CA ARG A 14 -1.61 3.48 14.15
C ARG A 14 -1.02 2.12 14.55
N TRP A 15 -1.59 1.00 14.10
CA TRP A 15 -1.03 -0.32 14.38
C TRP A 15 0.31 -0.50 13.66
N ALA A 16 0.37 -0.14 12.38
CA ALA A 16 1.58 -0.27 11.58
C ALA A 16 2.75 0.56 12.16
N GLN A 17 2.49 1.80 12.58
CA GLN A 17 3.49 2.69 13.20
C GLN A 17 4.08 2.13 14.49
N ARG A 18 3.32 1.32 15.25
CA ARG A 18 3.86 0.65 16.44
C ARG A 18 4.70 -0.59 16.09
N ARG A 19 4.45 -1.19 14.92
CA ARG A 19 5.04 -2.48 14.52
C ARG A 19 6.28 -2.31 13.65
N PHE A 20 6.33 -1.27 12.84
CA PHE A 20 7.43 -0.97 11.91
C PHE A 20 8.09 0.35 12.31
N SER A 21 9.41 0.33 12.45
CA SER A 21 10.21 1.49 12.87
C SER A 21 10.30 2.59 11.81
N ASP A 22 10.17 2.23 10.53
CA ASP A 22 10.29 3.15 9.40
C ASP A 22 9.23 2.82 8.34
N ILE A 23 8.22 3.68 8.21
CA ILE A 23 7.17 3.59 7.19
C ILE A 23 7.33 4.79 6.25
N ARG A 24 8.01 4.58 5.12
CA ARG A 24 8.29 5.65 4.14
C ARG A 24 7.20 5.90 3.11
N HIS A 25 6.25 4.98 2.98
CA HIS A 25 5.12 5.11 2.06
C HIS A 25 3.86 4.62 2.75
N TRP A 26 2.78 5.39 2.67
CA TRP A 26 1.45 5.02 3.16
C TRP A 26 0.42 5.62 2.21
N ASN A 27 -0.39 4.79 1.60
CA ASN A 27 -1.48 5.23 0.73
C ASN A 27 -2.71 4.34 0.89
N GLU A 28 -3.89 4.95 0.86
CA GLU A 28 -5.18 4.27 0.90
C GLU A 28 -5.87 4.49 -0.43
N LEU A 29 -6.12 3.42 -1.18
CA LEU A 29 -6.66 3.49 -2.53
C LEU A 29 -8.18 3.36 -2.52
N GLU A 30 -8.84 3.94 -3.53
CA GLU A 30 -10.30 3.93 -3.65
C GLU A 30 -10.87 2.59 -4.18
N ARG A 31 -10.04 1.78 -4.87
CA ARG A 31 -10.47 0.56 -5.56
C ARG A 31 -9.41 -0.53 -5.50
N GLY A 32 -9.81 -1.77 -5.74
CA GLY A 32 -8.96 -2.98 -5.73
C GLY A 32 -9.08 -3.81 -4.44
N GLY A 33 -8.47 -4.98 -4.45
CA GLY A 33 -8.53 -5.95 -3.37
C GLY A 33 -7.22 -6.68 -3.15
N HIS A 34 -7.33 -7.92 -2.67
CA HIS A 34 -6.19 -8.75 -2.28
C HIS A 34 -5.22 -9.00 -3.44
N PHE A 35 -5.73 -9.10 -4.67
CA PHE A 35 -4.91 -9.34 -5.85
C PHE A 35 -4.66 -8.04 -6.61
N ALA A 36 -4.21 -6.99 -5.91
CA ALA A 36 -4.01 -5.65 -6.47
C ALA A 36 -3.23 -5.62 -7.79
N ALA A 37 -2.20 -6.44 -7.94
CA ALA A 37 -1.42 -6.55 -9.17
C ALA A 37 -2.24 -7.04 -10.38
N PHE A 38 -3.25 -7.88 -10.16
CA PHE A 38 -4.15 -8.39 -11.20
C PHE A 38 -5.39 -7.50 -11.35
N GLU A 39 -5.94 -7.02 -10.25
CA GLU A 39 -7.17 -6.21 -10.24
C GLU A 39 -6.94 -4.78 -10.74
N ARG A 40 -5.80 -4.17 -10.38
CA ARG A 40 -5.43 -2.77 -10.71
C ARG A 40 -3.93 -2.68 -11.05
N PRO A 41 -3.47 -3.30 -12.16
CA PRO A 41 -2.04 -3.39 -12.50
C PRO A 41 -1.34 -2.02 -12.60
N ALA A 42 -2.00 -1.02 -13.18
CA ALA A 42 -1.44 0.33 -13.32
C ALA A 42 -1.21 1.01 -11.95
N GLU A 43 -2.24 1.00 -11.09
CA GLU A 43 -2.14 1.59 -9.74
C GLU A 43 -1.10 0.84 -8.89
N PHE A 44 -1.05 -0.49 -9.00
CA PHE A 44 -0.03 -1.29 -8.32
C PHE A 44 1.39 -0.89 -8.74
N VAL A 45 1.65 -0.76 -10.05
CA VAL A 45 2.96 -0.35 -10.57
C VAL A 45 3.32 1.06 -10.11
N ASP A 46 2.36 1.98 -10.09
CA ASP A 46 2.59 3.35 -9.64
C ASP A 46 2.88 3.43 -8.14
N GLU A 47 2.21 2.62 -7.32
CA GLU A 47 2.50 2.50 -5.89
C GLU A 47 3.92 1.99 -5.64
N VAL A 48 4.34 0.96 -6.38
CA VAL A 48 5.71 0.42 -6.32
C VAL A 48 6.74 1.48 -6.71
N ARG A 49 6.53 2.16 -7.85
CA ARG A 49 7.42 3.25 -8.29
C ARG A 49 7.48 4.38 -7.28
N THR A 50 6.35 4.75 -6.68
CA THR A 50 6.26 5.82 -5.69
C THR A 50 7.06 5.49 -4.45
N PHE A 51 6.95 4.27 -3.93
CA PHE A 51 7.79 3.83 -2.83
C PHE A 51 9.29 3.88 -3.20
N PHE A 52 9.68 3.35 -4.36
CA PHE A 52 11.11 3.33 -4.71
C PHE A 52 11.71 4.73 -4.92
N ARG A 53 10.90 5.76 -5.21
CA ARG A 53 11.37 7.15 -5.22
C ARG A 53 11.72 7.68 -3.83
N THR A 54 11.17 7.13 -2.74
CA THR A 54 11.48 7.59 -1.36
C THR A 54 12.72 6.93 -0.75
N VAL A 55 13.26 5.91 -1.43
CA VAL A 55 14.42 5.15 -0.96
C VAL A 55 15.63 5.28 -1.88
N ARG A 56 15.54 6.13 -2.90
CA ARG A 56 16.60 6.42 -3.86
C ARG A 56 17.57 7.48 -3.34
#